data_AF-A0A1I2J143-F1
#
_entry.id   AF-A0A1I2J143-F1
#
_cell.length_a   1.000
_cell.length_b   1.000
_cell.length_c   1.000
_cell.angle_alpha   90.00
_cell.angle_beta   90.00
_cell.angle_gamma   90.00
#
_symmetry.space_group_name_H-M   'P 1'
#
loop_
_entity.id
_entity.type
_entity.pdbx_description
1 polymer ?
#
loop_
_entity_poly.entity_id
_entity_poly.type
_entity_poly.pdbx_seq_one_letter_code
_entity_poly.pdbx_strand_id
1 'polypeptide(L)' 'MSVNTTLNSDFEFDNAIFMGYFVIVLNQDKMVGWGLIESFNELEVQVNGKAYLRKQSIFKQTPVPDVYYELK' A
#
# COMPACT_ATOMS: atom_id res chain seq x y z
N MET A 1 -6.60 12.69 -9.99
CA MET A 1 -6.83 11.38 -10.63
C MET A 1 -7.01 10.35 -9.53
N SER A 2 -8.20 9.77 -9.38
CA SER A 2 -8.39 8.66 -8.43
C SER A 2 -7.72 7.43 -9.01
N VAL A 3 -6.52 7.11 -8.53
CA VAL A 3 -5.79 5.91 -8.96
C VAL A 3 -6.39 4.73 -8.21
N ASN A 4 -7.43 4.11 -8.76
CA ASN A 4 -8.07 2.92 -8.16
C ASN A 4 -7.37 1.64 -8.65
N THR A 5 -6.03 1.65 -8.62
CA THR A 5 -5.21 0.53 -9.09
C THR A 5 -4.99 -0.43 -7.93
N THR A 6 -5.41 -1.68 -8.09
CA THR A 6 -5.12 -2.75 -7.13
C THR A 6 -3.82 -3.43 -7.56
N LEU A 7 -2.88 -3.58 -6.63
CA LEU A 7 -1.58 -4.19 -6.86
C LEU A 7 -1.66 -5.68 -6.52
N ASN A 8 -1.32 -6.55 -7.47
CA ASN A 8 -1.40 -8.00 -7.32
C ASN A 8 -0.10 -8.71 -7.71
N SER A 9 0.59 -8.18 -8.72
CA SER A 9 1.80 -8.75 -9.31
C SER A 9 3.08 -8.12 -8.74
N ASP A 10 4.18 -8.86 -8.85
CA ASP A 10 5.50 -8.41 -8.39
C ASP A 10 5.93 -7.13 -9.11
N PHE A 11 5.68 -7.03 -10.41
CA PHE A 11 5.94 -5.82 -11.20
C PHE A 11 5.19 -4.57 -10.67
N GLU A 12 3.94 -4.73 -10.23
CA GLU A 12 3.18 -3.62 -9.66
C GLU A 12 3.73 -3.20 -8.30
N PHE A 13 4.19 -4.15 -7.48
CA PHE A 13 4.86 -3.85 -6.21
C PHE A 13 6.21 -3.18 -6.42
N ASP A 14 7.04 -3.67 -7.35
CA ASP A 14 8.31 -3.04 -7.73
C ASP A 14 8.10 -1.60 -8.21
N ASN A 15 7.11 -1.39 -9.08
CA ASN A 15 6.80 -0.06 -9.58
C ASN A 15 6.27 0.86 -8.46
N ALA A 16 5.47 0.34 -7.53
CA ALA A 16 4.99 1.11 -6.38
C ALA A 16 6.12 1.53 -5.44
N ILE A 17 7.12 0.65 -5.21
CA ILE A 17 8.33 0.99 -4.45
C ILE A 17 9.13 2.06 -5.20
N PHE A 18 9.42 1.83 -6.49
CA PHE A 18 10.23 2.73 -7.31
C PHE A 18 9.63 4.13 -7.44
N MET A 19 8.31 4.23 -7.62
CA MET A 19 7.60 5.50 -7.76
C MET A 19 7.18 6.13 -6.43
N GLY A 20 7.41 5.45 -5.29
CA GLY A 20 7.00 5.93 -3.98
C GLY A 20 5.48 6.07 -3.82
N TYR A 21 4.71 5.14 -4.38
CA TYR A 21 3.25 5.17 -4.27
C TYR A 21 2.77 4.76 -2.88
N PHE A 22 1.84 5.56 -2.35
CA PHE A 22 1.11 5.18 -1.15
C PHE A 22 0.06 4.11 -1.48
N VAL A 23 -0.08 3.16 -0.57
CA VAL A 23 -1.12 2.14 -0.61
C VAL A 23 -1.97 2.15 0.65
N ILE A 24 -3.24 1.80 0.50
CA ILE A 24 -4.06 1.28 1.59
C ILE A 24 -4.06 -0.24 1.52
N VAL A 25 -4.09 -0.88 2.69
CA VAL A 25 -4.20 -2.32 2.82
C VAL A 25 -5.58 -2.67 3.38
N LEU A 26 -6.32 -3.47 2.63
CA LEU A 26 -7.65 -3.93 2.99
C LEU A 26 -7.62 -5.43 3.31
N ASN A 27 -8.35 -5.85 4.33
CA ASN A 27 -8.64 -7.26 4.60
C ASN A 27 -10.14 -7.37 4.95
N GLN A 28 -10.88 -8.25 4.25
CA GLN A 28 -12.34 -8.36 4.38
C GLN A 28 -13.04 -6.99 4.28
N ASP A 29 -12.67 -6.20 3.27
CA ASP A 29 -13.17 -4.84 2.99
C ASP A 29 -12.91 -3.79 4.08
N LYS A 30 -12.13 -4.11 5.12
CA LYS A 30 -11.73 -3.16 6.16
C LYS A 30 -10.30 -2.70 5.95
N MET A 31 -10.08 -1.40 6.11
CA MET A 31 -8.73 -0.83 6.13
C MET A 31 -7.99 -1.28 7.39
N VAL A 32 -6.88 -2.00 7.19
CA VAL A 32 -6.05 -2.55 8.28
C VAL A 32 -4.64 -1.97 8.30
N GLY A 33 -4.30 -1.16 7.30
CA GLY A 33 -2.99 -0.54 7.14
C GLY A 33 -2.95 0.47 6.00
N TRP A 34 -1.91 1.28 5.98
CA TRP A 34 -1.57 2.20 4.90
C TRP A 34 -0.12 2.64 5.00
N GLY A 35 0.46 3.11 3.89
CA GLY A 35 1.84 3.53 3.87
C GLY A 35 2.51 3.37 2.52
N LEU A 36 3.82 3.54 2.52
CA LEU A 36 4.69 3.11 1.44
C LEU A 36 4.97 1.61 1.55
N ILE A 37 5.16 0.97 0.40
CA ILE A 37 5.68 -0.39 0.33
C ILE A 37 7.19 -0.32 0.50
N GLU A 38 7.74 -1.12 1.39
CA GLU A 38 9.18 -1.15 1.70
C GLU A 38 9.86 -2.36 1.04
N SER A 39 9.16 -3.49 1.00
CA SER A 39 9.60 -4.74 0.38
C SER A 39 8.44 -5.71 0.22
N PHE A 40 8.61 -6.75 -0.59
CA PHE A 40 7.67 -7.84 -0.71
C PHE A 40 8.38 -9.16 -1.04
N ASN A 41 7.69 -10.27 -0.82
CA ASN A 41 8.08 -11.60 -1.29
C ASN A 41 6.84 -12.37 -1.75
N GLU A 42 6.95 -13.68 -1.95
CA GLU A 42 5.84 -14.53 -2.41
C GLU A 42 4.66 -14.60 -1.43
N LEU A 43 4.89 -14.37 -0.13
CA LEU A 43 3.91 -14.54 0.94
C LEU A 43 3.36 -13.22 1.46
N GLU A 44 4.21 -12.21 1.60
CA GLU A 44 3.88 -10.97 2.31
C GLU A 44 4.41 -9.71 1.61
N VAL A 45 3.76 -8.59 1.92
CA VAL A 45 4.18 -7.23 1.55
C VAL A 45 4.36 -6.43 2.83
N GLN A 46 5.51 -5.75 2.96
CA GLN A 46 5.82 -4.86 4.08
C GLN A 46 5.36 -3.45 3.74
N VAL A 47 4.45 -2.91 4.56
CA VAL A 47 3.91 -1.56 4.42
C VAL A 47 4.03 -0.83 5.75
N ASN A 48 4.80 0.26 5.78
CA ASN A 48 5.07 1.09 6.96
C ASN A 48 5.51 0.24 8.18
N GLY A 49 6.51 -0.61 8.00
CA GLY A 49 7.04 -1.51 9.03
C GLY A 49 6.14 -2.68 9.45
N LYS A 50 5.02 -2.94 8.76
CA LYS A 50 4.11 -4.06 9.08
C LYS A 50 3.92 -5.00 7.89
N ALA A 51 3.98 -6.31 8.18
CA ALA A 51 3.79 -7.37 7.22
C ALA A 51 2.29 -7.65 6.98
N TYR A 52 1.91 -7.80 5.70
CA TYR A 52 0.56 -8.18 5.30
C TYR A 52 0.60 -9.34 4.31
N LEU A 53 -0.19 -10.38 4.57
CA LEU A 53 -0.26 -11.57 3.71
C LEU A 53 -0.87 -11.22 2.35
N ARG A 54 -0.17 -11.55 1.26
CA ARG A 54 -0.59 -11.27 -0.13
C ARG A 54 -1.93 -11.87 -0.48
N LYS A 55 -2.16 -13.12 -0.09
CA LYS A 55 -3.38 -13.87 -0.44
C LYS A 55 -4.60 -13.49 0.41
N GLN A 56 -4.42 -12.72 1.48
CA GLN A 56 -5.49 -12.34 2.40
C GLN A 56 -5.73 -10.83 2.43
N SER A 57 -4.90 -10.06 1.74
CA SER A 57 -4.94 -8.61 1.75
C SER A 57 -5.07 -8.08 0.33
N ILE A 58 -5.73 -6.94 0.18
CA ILE A 58 -5.85 -6.20 -1.06
C ILE A 58 -5.06 -4.91 -0.89
N PHE A 59 -4.12 -4.67 -1.79
CA PHE A 59 -3.30 -3.46 -1.78
C PHE A 59 -3.83 -2.53 -2.86
N LYS A 60 -4.32 -1.35 -2.47
CA LYS A 60 -4.81 -0.35 -3.43
C LYS A 60 -3.94 0.88 -3.37
N GLN A 61 -3.48 1.33 -4.52
CA GLN A 61 -2.86 2.63 -4.63
C GLN A 61 -3.83 3.70 -4.15
N THR A 62 -3.31 4.68 -3.43
CA THR A 62 -4.06 5.86 -2.98
C THR A 62 -3.19 7.09 -3.21
N PRO A 63 -3.79 8.27 -3.47
CA PRO A 63 -3.05 9.51 -3.27
C PRO A 63 -2.45 9.54 -1.86
N VAL A 64 -1.30 10.20 -1.73
CA VAL A 64 -0.74 10.55 -0.42
C VAL A 64 -1.86 11.31 0.32
N PRO A 65 -2.28 10.87 1.51
CA PRO A 65 -3.30 11.61 2.24
C PRO A 65 -2.77 13.01 2.51
N ASP A 66 -3.62 14.02 2.25
CA ASP A 66 -3.33 15.41 2.59
C ASP A 66 -3.27 15.53 4.11
N VAL A 67 -2.09 15.30 4.67
CA VAL A 67 -1.84 15.56 6.09
C VAL A 67 -1.62 17.07 6.22
N TYR A 68 -2.70 17.81 6.47
CA TYR A 68 -2.59 19.18 6.98
C TYR A 68 -1.93 19.09 8.36
N TYR A 69 -0.63 19.35 8.43
CA TYR A 69 0.01 19.68 9.69
C TYR A 69 -0.48 21.07 10.10
N GLU A 70 -1.40 21.15 11.05
CA GLU A 70 -1.54 22.38 11.84
C GLU A 70 -0.25 22.51 12.66
N LEU A 71 0.72 23.24 12.12
CA LEU A 71 1.86 23.72 12.89
C LEU A 71 1.30 24.68 13.94
N LYS A 72 1.21 24.21 15.19
CA LYS A 72 0.96 25.05 16.37
C LYS A 72 2.18 25.87 16.72
#